data_AF-A0A085W6J4-F1
#
_entry.id   AF-A0A085W6J4-F1
#
_cell.length_a   1.000
_cell.length_b   1.000
_cell.length_c   1.000
_cell.angle_alpha   90.00
_cell.angle_beta   90.00
_cell.angle_gamma   90.00
#
_symmetry.space_group_name_H-M   'P 1'
#
loop_
_entity.id
_entity.type
_entity.pdbx_description
1 polymer ?
#
loop_
_entity_poly.entity_id
_entity_poly.type
_entity_poly.pdbx_seq_one_letter_code
_entity_poly.pdbx_strand_id
1 'polypeptide(L)'
;MADTPTPELPVFQPQEKVCGNCKLWSAHSVDHRGWVGPCRIYPGRGLFPPSAPICDKFAPRGGVTVPQAEPSARARAARSVAPVVRRKSDPNEIVDLGDLNMTREELMEIFREAAGETEAPPLAGKWEGGTLRLIPGKTDLQAKDLPIDSLFHKVVMVRDRLRTLEQKLNAHPKLSDAEKVEMQSYITRVYGSLTSFNILFREKDDQFVGQKSEE
;
A
#
# COMPACT_ATOMS: atom_id res chain seq x y z
N MET A 1 41.14 24.89 -16.89
CA MET A 1 40.34 24.10 -15.92
C MET A 1 41.12 22.82 -15.69
N ALA A 2 41.69 22.66 -14.49
CA ALA A 2 42.58 21.54 -14.19
C ALA A 2 41.77 20.25 -14.11
N ASP A 3 42.06 19.30 -14.98
CA ASP A 3 41.52 17.95 -14.98
C ASP A 3 42.03 17.26 -13.71
N THR A 4 41.22 17.23 -12.65
CA THR A 4 41.61 16.60 -11.40
C THR A 4 41.42 15.09 -11.59
N PRO A 5 42.49 14.28 -11.52
CA PRO A 5 42.38 12.85 -11.78
C PRO A 5 41.39 12.22 -10.79
N THR A 6 40.45 11.43 -11.32
CA THR A 6 39.51 10.65 -10.50
C THR A 6 40.30 9.78 -9.52
N PRO A 7 40.04 9.87 -8.21
CA PRO A 7 40.78 9.09 -7.23
C PRO A 7 40.55 7.59 -7.45
N GLU A 8 41.57 6.77 -7.18
CA GLU A 8 41.42 5.32 -7.22
C GLU A 8 40.45 4.84 -6.13
N LEU A 9 39.74 3.73 -6.40
CA LEU A 9 38.85 3.14 -5.43
C LEU A 9 39.65 2.59 -4.24
N PRO A 10 39.29 2.94 -2.98
CA PRO A 10 39.98 2.42 -1.82
C PRO A 10 39.91 0.89 -1.75
N VAL A 11 41.05 0.25 -1.52
CA VAL A 11 41.15 -1.21 -1.32
C VAL A 11 41.12 -1.50 0.17
N PHE A 12 40.21 -2.38 0.59
CA PHE A 12 40.05 -2.79 1.99
C PHE A 12 40.56 -4.22 2.18
N GLN A 13 40.94 -4.55 3.41
CA GLN A 13 41.39 -5.92 3.73
C GLN A 13 40.20 -6.89 3.62
N PRO A 14 40.36 -8.13 3.11
CA PRO A 14 39.24 -9.05 2.86
C PRO A 14 38.36 -9.37 4.08
N GLN A 15 38.95 -9.36 5.28
CA GLN A 15 38.27 -9.60 6.56
C GLN A 15 37.49 -8.39 7.09
N GLU A 16 37.65 -7.21 6.46
CA GLU A 16 37.07 -5.97 6.93
C GLU A 16 35.59 -5.85 6.54
N LYS A 17 34.72 -5.69 7.54
CA LYS A 17 33.26 -5.59 7.37
C LYS A 17 32.81 -4.17 7.01
N VAL A 18 33.30 -3.68 5.88
CA VAL A 18 33.00 -2.34 5.34
C VAL A 18 32.24 -2.44 4.02
N CYS A 19 31.46 -1.40 3.69
CA CYS A 19 30.63 -1.43 2.49
C CYS A 19 31.41 -1.66 1.18
N GLY A 20 32.67 -1.22 1.09
CA GLY A 20 33.54 -1.51 -0.06
C GLY A 20 33.74 -3.00 -0.36
N ASN A 21 33.75 -3.84 0.69
CA ASN A 21 33.85 -5.30 0.59
C ASN A 21 32.49 -6.00 0.49
N CYS A 22 31.38 -5.24 0.51
CA CYS A 22 30.04 -5.78 0.49
C CYS A 22 29.50 -5.88 -0.94
N LYS A 23 28.83 -7.00 -1.28
CA LYS A 23 28.19 -7.19 -2.61
C LYS A 23 26.99 -6.26 -2.85
N LEU A 24 26.47 -5.64 -1.79
CA LEU A 24 25.25 -4.84 -1.81
C LEU A 24 25.51 -3.34 -2.05
N TRP A 25 26.76 -2.90 -1.95
CA TRP A 25 27.17 -1.52 -2.20
C TRP A 25 27.86 -1.43 -3.56
N SER A 26 27.71 -0.32 -4.28
CA SER A 26 28.35 -0.08 -5.58
C SER A 26 28.87 1.35 -5.68
N ALA A 27 30.10 1.54 -6.17
CA ALA A 27 30.65 2.87 -6.45
C ALA A 27 29.76 3.61 -7.47
N HIS A 28 29.42 4.87 -7.18
CA HIS A 28 28.52 5.68 -8.01
C HIS A 28 29.17 6.99 -8.45
N SER A 29 29.72 7.77 -7.52
CA SER A 29 30.33 9.08 -7.81
C SER A 29 31.41 9.42 -6.78
N VAL A 30 32.22 10.43 -7.08
CA VAL A 30 33.22 10.97 -6.16
C VAL A 30 32.72 12.29 -5.60
N ASP A 31 32.75 12.44 -4.28
CA ASP A 31 32.49 13.69 -3.58
C ASP A 31 33.72 14.12 -2.76
N HIS A 32 33.58 15.18 -1.95
CA HIS A 32 34.65 15.68 -1.06
C HIS A 32 35.14 14.64 -0.03
N ARG A 33 34.43 13.53 0.17
CA ARG A 33 34.77 12.40 1.06
C ARG A 33 35.38 11.23 0.28
N GLY A 34 35.60 11.38 -1.02
CA GLY A 34 36.08 10.35 -1.93
C GLY A 34 34.92 9.62 -2.61
N TRP A 35 35.12 8.33 -2.92
CA TRP A 35 34.09 7.52 -3.55
C TRP A 35 32.86 7.36 -2.64
N VAL A 36 31.68 7.54 -3.21
CA VAL A 36 30.39 7.30 -2.56
C VAL A 36 29.49 6.44 -3.45
N GLY A 37 28.60 5.70 -2.79
CA GLY A 37 27.75 4.73 -3.45
C GLY A 37 26.50 4.38 -2.63
N PRO A 38 25.42 3.91 -3.27
CA PRO A 38 24.21 3.49 -2.58
C PRO A 38 24.34 2.05 -2.03
N CYS A 39 23.46 1.69 -1.09
CA CYS A 39 23.25 0.32 -0.63
C CYS A 39 21.93 -0.25 -1.19
N ARG A 40 21.96 -1.44 -1.78
CA ARG A 40 20.75 -2.10 -2.32
C ARG A 40 19.73 -2.50 -1.25
N ILE A 41 20.15 -2.74 0.01
CA ILE A 41 19.24 -3.07 1.12
C ILE A 41 18.66 -1.81 1.79
N TYR A 42 19.41 -0.71 1.76
CA TYR A 42 19.00 0.55 2.40
C TYR A 42 18.98 1.68 1.36
N PRO A 43 18.01 1.68 0.42
CA PRO A 43 17.92 2.70 -0.63
C PRO A 43 17.71 4.11 -0.07
N GLY A 44 17.10 4.24 1.11
CA GLY A 44 16.87 5.53 1.79
C GLY A 44 18.11 6.14 2.46
N ARG A 45 19.26 5.46 2.49
CA ARG A 45 20.49 5.97 3.15
C ARG A 45 21.28 6.96 2.28
N GLY A 46 20.92 7.08 1.00
CA GLY A 46 21.65 7.93 0.04
C GLY A 46 23.04 7.39 -0.31
N LEU A 47 23.90 8.29 -0.82
CA LEU A 47 25.27 7.97 -1.22
C LEU A 47 26.23 8.16 -0.05
N PHE A 48 26.95 7.10 0.30
CA PHE A 48 27.86 7.09 1.45
C PHE A 48 29.17 6.38 1.11
N PRO A 49 30.27 6.65 1.86
CA PRO A 49 31.59 6.16 1.52
C PRO A 49 31.74 4.65 1.73
N PRO A 50 32.64 3.98 0.99
CA PRO A 50 32.85 2.54 1.09
C PRO A 50 33.41 2.11 2.45
N SER A 51 33.99 3.03 3.23
CA SER A 51 34.55 2.78 4.56
C SER A 51 33.49 2.64 5.66
N ALA A 52 32.20 2.79 5.37
CA ALA A 52 31.13 2.70 6.37
C ALA A 52 31.18 1.33 7.11
N PRO A 53 31.55 1.29 8.40
CA PRO A 53 31.61 0.07 9.18
C PRO A 53 30.27 -0.13 9.91
N ILE A 54 29.92 -1.39 10.22
CA ILE A 54 28.73 -1.78 11.02
C ILE A 54 27.44 -1.88 10.19
N CYS A 55 27.27 -3.05 9.55
CA CYS A 55 26.03 -3.44 8.90
C CYS A 55 25.72 -4.90 9.23
N ASP A 56 24.57 -5.17 9.86
CA ASP A 56 24.12 -6.52 10.22
C ASP A 56 23.76 -7.37 8.99
N LYS A 57 23.64 -6.73 7.82
CA LYS A 57 23.36 -7.35 6.52
C LYS A 57 24.59 -7.40 5.61
N PHE A 58 25.80 -7.21 6.17
CA PHE A 58 27.04 -7.30 5.40
C PHE A 58 27.16 -8.66 4.70
N ALA A 59 27.44 -8.63 3.40
CA ALA A 59 27.60 -9.83 2.60
C ALA A 59 28.90 -9.71 1.77
N PRO A 60 29.94 -10.50 2.09
CA PRO A 60 31.25 -10.37 1.45
C PRO A 60 31.18 -10.65 -0.05
N ARG A 61 31.89 -9.85 -0.85
CA ARG A 61 32.09 -10.12 -2.28
C ARG A 61 32.98 -11.37 -2.44
N GLY A 62 32.51 -12.37 -3.19
CA GLY A 62 33.28 -13.59 -3.49
C GLY A 62 33.17 -14.74 -2.49
N GLY A 63 32.35 -14.62 -1.43
CA GLY A 63 32.07 -15.72 -0.52
C GLY A 63 30.83 -16.51 -0.95
N VAL A 64 31.00 -17.80 -1.28
CA VAL A 64 29.89 -18.76 -1.29
C VAL A 64 29.37 -18.84 0.14
N THR A 65 28.18 -18.28 0.35
CA THR A 65 27.45 -18.49 1.61
C THR A 65 26.86 -19.89 1.51
N VAL A 66 27.60 -20.89 1.98
CA VAL A 66 26.99 -22.16 2.36
C VAL A 66 26.04 -21.81 3.51
N PRO A 67 24.72 -22.06 3.39
CA PRO A 67 23.83 -21.87 4.52
C PRO A 67 24.35 -22.79 5.62
N GLN A 68 24.84 -22.24 6.74
CA GLN A 68 24.97 -23.05 7.92
C GLN A 68 23.55 -23.46 8.29
N ALA A 69 23.26 -24.76 8.16
CA ALA A 69 22.07 -25.34 8.73
C ALA A 69 22.09 -24.96 10.22
N GLU A 70 21.13 -24.13 10.61
CA GLU A 70 20.93 -23.83 12.01
C GLU A 70 20.80 -25.18 12.74
N PRO A 71 21.54 -25.40 13.84
CA PRO A 71 21.28 -26.58 14.65
C PRO A 71 19.81 -26.46 15.05
N SER A 72 19.01 -27.43 14.61
CA SER A 72 17.61 -27.60 15.02
C SER A 72 17.57 -27.32 16.51
N ALA A 73 17.09 -26.13 16.85
CA ALA A 73 16.93 -25.74 18.23
C ALA A 73 15.99 -26.80 18.75
N ARG A 74 16.49 -27.67 19.66
CA ARG A 74 15.64 -28.56 20.45
C ARG A 74 14.42 -27.75 20.78
N ALA A 75 13.27 -28.19 20.28
CA ALA A 75 12.03 -27.44 20.40
C ALA A 75 11.93 -27.02 21.86
N ARG A 76 12.23 -25.75 22.13
CA ARG A 76 11.84 -25.16 23.41
C ARG A 76 10.36 -25.32 23.35
N ALA A 77 9.81 -26.17 24.22
CA ALA A 77 8.38 -26.24 24.44
C ALA A 77 7.92 -24.80 24.46
N ALA A 78 7.13 -24.42 23.45
CA ALA A 78 6.68 -23.06 23.32
C ALA A 78 6.06 -22.75 24.67
N ARG A 79 6.67 -21.83 25.44
CA ARG A 79 5.86 -21.13 26.41
C ARG A 79 4.75 -20.59 25.54
N SER A 80 3.54 -21.04 25.81
CA SER A 80 2.36 -20.43 25.25
C SER A 80 2.47 -18.98 25.63
N VAL A 81 2.98 -18.17 24.70
CA VAL A 81 2.61 -16.77 24.66
C VAL A 81 1.14 -16.89 24.34
N ALA A 82 0.33 -16.97 25.39
CA ALA A 82 -1.09 -16.82 25.25
C ALA A 82 -1.26 -15.60 24.34
N PRO A 83 -2.11 -15.69 23.30
CA PRO A 83 -2.40 -14.50 22.52
C PRO A 83 -2.72 -13.42 23.55
N VAL A 84 -2.07 -12.26 23.44
CA VAL A 84 -2.52 -11.10 24.20
C VAL A 84 -3.96 -10.95 23.74
N VAL A 85 -4.88 -11.42 24.59
CA VAL A 85 -6.30 -11.21 24.42
C VAL A 85 -6.38 -9.71 24.54
N ARG A 86 -6.34 -9.00 23.40
CA ARG A 86 -6.87 -7.66 23.33
C ARG A 86 -8.25 -7.83 23.92
N ARG A 87 -8.47 -7.31 25.13
CA ARG A 87 -9.82 -7.20 25.66
C ARG A 87 -10.61 -6.58 24.51
N LYS A 88 -11.64 -7.29 24.05
CA LYS A 88 -12.67 -6.63 23.26
C LYS A 88 -13.18 -5.54 24.21
N SER A 89 -12.72 -4.31 23.98
CA SER A 89 -13.27 -3.16 24.67
C SER A 89 -14.76 -3.14 24.39
N ASP A 90 -15.54 -2.84 25.42
CA ASP A 90 -16.99 -2.83 25.31
C ASP A 90 -17.38 -1.71 24.33
N PRO A 91 -18.23 -1.98 23.34
CA PRO A 91 -18.74 -0.92 22.49
C PRO A 91 -19.43 0.20 23.27
N ASN A 92 -20.23 -0.16 24.26
CA ASN A 92 -20.94 0.85 25.03
C ASN A 92 -20.08 1.57 26.09
N GLU A 93 -18.76 1.42 26.04
CA GLU A 93 -17.86 2.18 26.89
C GLU A 93 -17.89 3.66 26.47
N ILE A 94 -18.50 4.50 27.32
CA ILE A 94 -18.55 5.95 27.13
C ILE A 94 -17.14 6.47 27.43
N VAL A 95 -16.52 7.12 26.45
CA VAL A 95 -15.20 7.73 26.61
C VAL A 95 -15.40 9.22 26.90
N ASP A 96 -15.08 9.64 28.12
CA ASP A 96 -15.19 11.04 28.54
C ASP A 96 -14.08 11.88 27.91
N LEU A 97 -14.42 12.59 26.82
CA LEU A 97 -13.61 13.64 26.20
C LEU A 97 -14.20 15.02 26.54
N GLY A 98 -14.44 15.31 27.83
CA GLY A 98 -14.90 16.62 28.29
C GLY A 98 -16.37 16.89 27.94
N ASP A 99 -16.67 17.94 27.17
CA ASP A 99 -18.05 18.37 26.89
C ASP A 99 -18.81 17.46 25.89
N LEU A 100 -18.18 16.38 25.41
CA LEU A 100 -18.78 15.42 24.48
C LEU A 100 -18.72 14.01 25.07
N ASN A 101 -19.84 13.57 25.64
CA ASN A 101 -20.04 12.17 26.00
C ASN A 101 -20.44 11.40 24.74
N MET A 102 -19.49 10.71 24.12
CA MET A 102 -19.75 9.81 22.98
C MET A 102 -19.23 8.40 23.28
N THR A 103 -19.85 7.42 22.66
CA THR A 103 -19.42 6.03 22.76
C THR A 103 -18.08 5.82 22.06
N ARG A 104 -17.36 4.79 22.47
CA ARG A 104 -16.06 4.45 21.88
C ARG A 104 -16.16 4.14 20.38
N GLU A 105 -17.27 3.57 19.91
CA GLU A 105 -17.54 3.29 18.50
C GLU A 105 -17.70 4.58 17.73
N GLU A 106 -18.51 5.52 18.22
CA GLU A 106 -18.70 6.82 17.57
C GLU A 106 -17.37 7.56 17.44
N LEU A 107 -16.54 7.55 18.50
CA LEU A 107 -15.21 8.14 18.46
C LEU A 107 -14.29 7.44 17.44
N MET A 108 -14.30 6.10 17.42
CA MET A 108 -13.50 5.31 16.48
C MET A 108 -13.96 5.45 15.04
N GLU A 109 -15.25 5.63 14.80
CA GLU A 109 -15.85 5.88 13.49
C GLU A 109 -15.40 7.23 12.95
N ILE A 110 -15.42 8.28 13.77
CA ILE A 110 -14.87 9.60 13.44
C ILE A 110 -13.38 9.52 13.12
N PHE A 111 -12.58 8.77 13.88
CA PHE A 111 -11.15 8.61 13.61
C PHE A 111 -10.87 7.82 12.33
N ARG A 112 -11.65 6.77 12.02
CA ARG A 112 -11.53 6.02 10.76
C ARG A 112 -11.95 6.86 9.56
N GLU A 113 -13.01 7.64 9.72
CA GLU A 113 -13.49 8.61 8.72
C GLU A 113 -12.44 9.70 8.48
N ALA A 114 -11.85 10.25 9.55
CA ALA A 114 -10.77 11.25 9.47
C ALA A 114 -9.45 10.68 8.92
N ALA A 115 -9.18 9.39 9.13
CA ALA A 115 -8.02 8.68 8.56
C ALA A 115 -8.24 8.26 7.09
N GLY A 116 -9.46 8.41 6.55
CA GLY A 116 -9.82 7.93 5.22
C GLY A 116 -9.78 6.40 5.07
N GLU A 117 -9.70 5.67 6.19
CA GLU A 117 -9.75 4.20 6.23
C GLU A 117 -11.22 3.78 6.37
N THR A 118 -12.02 4.05 5.34
CA THR A 118 -13.31 3.36 5.22
C THR A 118 -13.01 1.88 5.03
N GLU A 119 -13.57 1.04 5.89
CA GLU A 119 -13.45 -0.41 5.75
C GLU A 119 -13.98 -0.80 4.35
N ALA A 120 -13.16 -1.48 3.55
CA ALA A 120 -13.51 -1.76 2.17
C ALA A 120 -14.83 -2.55 2.15
N PRO A 121 -15.79 -2.19 1.28
CA PRO A 121 -17.09 -2.86 1.20
C PRO A 121 -16.91 -4.37 1.05
N PRO A 122 -17.71 -5.18 1.74
CA PRO A 122 -17.66 -6.62 1.59
C PRO A 122 -18.27 -7.05 0.24
N LEU A 123 -17.61 -8.02 -0.39
CA LEU A 123 -18.14 -8.71 -1.57
C LEU A 123 -19.38 -9.53 -1.17
N ALA A 124 -20.40 -9.58 -2.03
CA ALA A 124 -21.56 -10.44 -1.79
C ALA A 124 -21.16 -11.91 -1.78
N GLY A 125 -21.56 -12.65 -0.73
CA GLY A 125 -21.08 -14.02 -0.46
C GLY A 125 -21.22 -15.01 -1.63
N LYS A 126 -22.21 -14.83 -2.51
CA LYS A 126 -22.40 -15.66 -3.72
C LYS A 126 -21.25 -15.58 -4.72
N TRP A 127 -20.38 -14.58 -4.60
CA TRP A 127 -19.24 -14.35 -5.49
C TRP A 127 -17.89 -14.65 -4.81
N GLU A 128 -17.85 -14.95 -3.51
CA GLU A 128 -16.58 -15.21 -2.82
C GLU A 128 -15.81 -16.38 -3.45
N GLY A 129 -14.51 -16.18 -3.71
CA GLY A 129 -13.67 -17.17 -4.38
C GLY A 129 -14.01 -17.41 -5.86
N GLY A 130 -14.91 -16.61 -6.43
CA GLY A 130 -15.32 -16.70 -7.82
C GLY A 130 -14.25 -16.24 -8.81
N THR A 131 -14.45 -16.58 -10.08
CA THR A 131 -13.56 -16.16 -11.18
C THR A 131 -14.39 -15.57 -12.30
N LEU A 132 -14.00 -14.38 -12.77
CA LEU A 132 -14.50 -13.77 -14.00
C LEU A 132 -13.72 -14.34 -15.19
N ARG A 133 -14.43 -14.88 -16.18
CA ARG A 133 -13.85 -15.38 -17.43
C ARG A 133 -14.20 -14.47 -18.60
N LEU A 134 -13.20 -13.84 -19.20
CA LEU A 134 -13.34 -13.03 -20.41
C LEU A 134 -13.17 -13.92 -21.63
N ILE A 135 -14.25 -14.11 -22.39
CA ILE A 135 -14.26 -14.93 -23.60
C ILE A 135 -14.17 -14.01 -24.81
N PRO A 136 -13.09 -14.09 -25.61
CA PRO A 136 -12.98 -13.34 -26.85
C PRO A 136 -14.08 -13.75 -27.84
N GLY A 137 -14.63 -12.79 -28.57
CA GLY A 137 -15.59 -13.07 -29.64
C GLY A 137 -14.99 -13.82 -30.84
N LYS A 138 -13.65 -13.91 -30.92
CA LYS A 138 -12.94 -14.69 -31.93
C LYS A 138 -12.53 -16.03 -31.33
N THR A 139 -12.78 -17.12 -32.07
CA THR A 139 -12.63 -18.50 -31.61
C THR A 139 -11.18 -18.99 -31.53
N ASP A 140 -10.23 -18.24 -32.11
CA ASP A 140 -8.80 -18.51 -32.11
C ASP A 140 -8.07 -18.00 -30.87
N LEU A 141 -8.72 -17.15 -30.06
CA LEU A 141 -8.12 -16.53 -28.89
C LEU A 141 -8.51 -17.23 -27.59
N GLN A 142 -7.54 -17.38 -26.68
CA GLN A 142 -7.79 -17.97 -25.37
C GLN A 142 -8.57 -17.02 -24.46
N ALA A 143 -9.47 -17.62 -23.67
CA ALA A 143 -10.16 -16.91 -22.60
C ALA A 143 -9.18 -16.47 -21.51
N LYS A 144 -9.47 -15.31 -20.91
CA LYS A 144 -8.69 -14.76 -19.80
C LYS A 144 -9.49 -14.84 -18.52
N ASP A 145 -8.93 -15.52 -17.54
CA ASP A 145 -9.53 -15.63 -16.20
C ASP A 145 -8.96 -14.54 -15.27
N LEU A 146 -9.83 -14.01 -14.41
CA LEU A 146 -9.50 -12.98 -13.42
C LEU A 146 -10.25 -13.31 -12.11
N PRO A 147 -9.57 -13.30 -10.94
CA PRO A 147 -10.27 -13.43 -9.67
C PRO A 147 -11.32 -12.31 -9.50
N ILE A 148 -12.53 -12.67 -9.08
CA ILE A 148 -13.62 -11.69 -8.93
C ILE A 148 -13.32 -10.66 -7.84
N ASP A 149 -12.60 -11.06 -6.79
CA ASP A 149 -12.07 -10.18 -5.74
C ASP A 149 -11.20 -9.06 -6.33
N SER A 150 -10.38 -9.39 -7.33
CA SER A 150 -9.51 -8.41 -8.01
C SER A 150 -10.31 -7.42 -8.86
N LEU A 151 -11.41 -7.86 -9.48
CA LEU A 151 -12.33 -6.96 -10.17
C LEU A 151 -13.04 -6.06 -9.17
N PHE A 152 -13.60 -6.64 -8.11
CA PHE A 152 -14.38 -5.93 -7.11
C PHE A 152 -13.55 -4.88 -6.39
N HIS A 153 -12.32 -5.21 -6.00
CA HIS A 153 -11.39 -4.23 -5.43
C HIS A 153 -11.16 -3.03 -6.38
N LYS A 154 -11.07 -3.25 -7.69
CA LYS A 154 -10.97 -2.15 -8.67
C LYS A 154 -12.24 -1.33 -8.76
N VAL A 155 -13.41 -1.96 -8.70
CA VAL A 155 -14.71 -1.27 -8.68
C VAL A 155 -14.82 -0.38 -7.44
N VAL A 156 -14.46 -0.90 -6.27
CA VAL A 156 -14.40 -0.14 -5.00
C VAL A 156 -13.44 1.04 -5.12
N MET A 157 -12.22 0.84 -5.65
CA MET A 157 -11.26 1.93 -5.86
C MET A 157 -11.80 3.05 -6.77
N VAL A 158 -12.57 2.70 -7.81
CA VAL A 158 -13.19 3.71 -8.68
C VAL A 158 -14.26 4.49 -7.93
N ARG A 159 -15.10 3.82 -7.13
CA ARG A 159 -16.11 4.46 -6.28
C ARG A 159 -15.48 5.49 -5.34
N ASP A 160 -14.42 5.10 -4.64
CA ASP A 160 -13.81 5.96 -3.62
C ASP A 160 -13.12 7.17 -4.27
N ARG A 161 -12.55 7.00 -5.48
CA ARG A 161 -12.01 8.10 -6.28
C ARG A 161 -13.09 9.06 -6.77
N LEU A 162 -14.24 8.56 -7.21
CA LEU A 162 -15.38 9.40 -7.61
C LEU A 162 -15.95 10.18 -6.42
N ARG A 163 -16.09 9.54 -5.25
CA ARG A 163 -16.49 10.22 -4.01
C ARG A 163 -15.53 11.33 -3.63
N THR A 164 -14.22 11.05 -3.68
CA THR A 164 -13.18 12.07 -3.43
C THR A 164 -13.24 13.21 -4.45
N LEU A 165 -13.48 12.91 -5.73
CA LEU A 165 -13.61 13.92 -6.78
C LEU A 165 -14.80 14.85 -6.52
N GLU A 166 -15.95 14.28 -6.16
CA GLU A 166 -17.17 15.00 -5.82
C GLU A 166 -16.96 15.95 -4.62
N GLN A 167 -16.33 15.46 -3.55
CA GLN A 167 -15.98 16.28 -2.39
C GLN A 167 -15.07 17.46 -2.77
N LYS A 168 -14.03 17.20 -3.58
CA LYS A 168 -13.11 18.25 -4.06
C LYS A 168 -13.82 19.28 -4.95
N LEU A 169 -14.74 18.84 -5.79
CA LEU A 169 -15.55 19.71 -6.63
C LEU A 169 -16.42 20.65 -5.79
N ASN A 170 -17.07 20.10 -4.76
CA ASN A 170 -17.93 20.86 -3.84
C ASN A 170 -17.13 21.95 -3.10
N ALA A 171 -15.94 21.57 -2.61
CA ALA A 171 -15.03 22.47 -1.90
C ALA A 171 -14.22 23.42 -2.81
N HIS A 172 -14.38 23.35 -4.14
CA HIS A 172 -13.55 24.14 -5.05
C HIS A 172 -13.90 25.63 -4.98
N PRO A 173 -12.92 26.53 -4.70
CA PRO A 173 -13.20 27.94 -4.40
C PRO A 173 -13.40 28.81 -5.66
N LYS A 174 -13.00 28.33 -6.84
CA LYS A 174 -13.02 29.12 -8.09
C LYS A 174 -14.12 28.73 -9.08
N LEU A 175 -14.87 27.66 -8.80
CA LEU A 175 -15.95 27.23 -9.69
C LEU A 175 -17.23 27.94 -9.29
N SER A 176 -17.97 28.42 -10.29
CA SER A 176 -19.31 28.95 -10.09
C SER A 176 -20.29 27.83 -9.72
N ASP A 177 -21.42 28.19 -9.09
CA ASP A 177 -22.43 27.21 -8.70
C ASP A 177 -23.01 26.47 -9.91
N ALA A 178 -23.16 27.15 -11.05
CA ALA A 178 -23.63 26.54 -12.30
C ALA A 178 -22.66 25.46 -12.82
N GLU A 179 -21.36 25.74 -12.83
CA GLU A 179 -20.33 24.77 -13.25
C GLU A 179 -20.25 23.58 -12.28
N LYS A 180 -20.38 23.84 -10.97
CA LYS A 180 -20.43 22.77 -9.96
C LYS A 180 -21.60 21.83 -10.22
N VAL A 181 -22.80 22.37 -10.46
CA VAL A 181 -24.00 21.59 -10.75
C VAL A 181 -23.84 20.77 -12.04
N GLU A 182 -23.26 21.34 -13.09
CA GLU A 182 -23.00 20.61 -14.34
C GLU A 182 -22.05 19.43 -14.12
N MET A 183 -20.95 19.65 -13.40
CA MET A 183 -19.98 18.60 -13.09
C MET A 183 -20.55 17.54 -12.14
N GLN A 184 -21.33 17.93 -11.13
CA GLN A 184 -22.07 17.00 -10.26
C GLN A 184 -23.02 16.13 -11.07
N SER A 185 -23.79 16.71 -12.00
CA SER A 185 -24.68 15.97 -12.91
C SER A 185 -23.90 14.95 -13.76
N TYR A 186 -22.70 15.30 -14.22
CA TYR A 186 -21.83 14.35 -14.92
C TYR A 186 -21.36 13.21 -14.00
N ILE A 187 -20.93 13.51 -12.78
CA ILE A 187 -20.53 12.50 -11.78
C ILE A 187 -21.71 11.55 -11.49
N THR A 188 -22.92 12.07 -11.32
CA THR A 188 -24.13 11.25 -11.10
C THR A 188 -24.42 10.31 -12.28
N ARG A 189 -24.20 10.76 -13.52
CA ARG A 189 -24.31 9.89 -14.71
C ARG A 189 -23.23 8.80 -14.73
N VAL A 190 -22.00 9.12 -14.31
CA VAL A 190 -20.93 8.13 -14.14
C VAL A 190 -21.33 7.09 -13.09
N TYR A 191 -21.87 7.48 -11.93
CA TYR A 191 -22.39 6.53 -10.96
C TYR A 191 -23.51 5.65 -11.55
N GLY A 192 -24.40 6.23 -12.36
CA GLY A 192 -25.42 5.49 -13.10
C GLY A 192 -24.86 4.38 -13.98
N SER A 193 -23.79 4.65 -14.74
CA SER A 193 -23.13 3.63 -15.57
C SER A 193 -22.52 2.48 -14.77
N LEU A 194 -22.13 2.73 -13.51
CA LEU A 194 -21.49 1.74 -12.64
C LEU A 194 -22.48 0.87 -11.88
N THR A 195 -23.79 1.19 -11.92
CA THR A 195 -24.85 0.42 -11.24
C THR A 195 -24.91 -1.04 -11.67
N SER A 196 -24.41 -1.38 -12.87
CA SER A 196 -24.25 -2.76 -13.34
C SER A 196 -23.42 -3.63 -12.39
N PHE A 197 -22.50 -3.04 -11.62
CA PHE A 197 -21.66 -3.74 -10.65
C PHE A 197 -22.31 -3.88 -9.26
N ASN A 198 -23.51 -3.34 -9.04
CA ASN A 198 -24.20 -3.39 -7.73
C ASN A 198 -24.42 -4.83 -7.25
N ILE A 199 -24.53 -5.79 -8.17
CA ILE A 199 -24.65 -7.22 -7.85
C ILE A 199 -23.47 -7.81 -7.07
N LEU A 200 -22.32 -7.12 -7.06
CA LEU A 200 -21.11 -7.53 -6.36
C LEU A 200 -21.09 -7.07 -4.89
N PHE A 201 -21.86 -6.05 -4.53
CA PHE A 201 -21.87 -5.52 -3.17
C PHE A 201 -22.79 -6.33 -2.27
N ARG A 202 -22.33 -6.61 -1.05
CA ARG A 202 -23.15 -7.28 -0.02
C ARG A 202 -24.22 -6.35 0.54
N GLU A 203 -23.81 -5.14 0.92
CA GLU A 203 -24.69 -4.13 1.51
C GLU A 203 -25.26 -3.20 0.44
N LYS A 204 -26.47 -2.69 0.67
CA LYS A 204 -27.11 -1.73 -0.25
C LYS A 204 -26.50 -0.33 -0.17
N ASP A 205 -26.04 0.08 1.01
CA ASP A 205 -25.49 1.42 1.24
C ASP A 205 -24.15 1.64 0.52
N ASP A 206 -23.47 0.56 0.17
CA ASP A 206 -22.23 0.57 -0.59
C ASP A 206 -22.42 0.63 -2.11
N GLN A 207 -23.65 0.41 -2.58
CA GLN A 207 -23.98 0.33 -4.00
C GLN A 207 -23.90 1.70 -4.68
N PHE A 208 -23.66 1.68 -5.98
CA PHE A 208 -23.74 2.87 -6.80
C PHE A 208 -25.20 3.31 -6.93
N VAL A 209 -25.43 4.61 -6.77
CA VAL A 209 -26.73 5.24 -6.98
C VAL A 209 -26.55 6.28 -8.09
N GLY A 210 -27.23 6.08 -9.22
CA GLY A 210 -27.27 7.03 -10.33
C GLY A 210 -28.61 7.74 -10.46
N GLN A 211 -28.75 8.53 -11.51
CA GLN A 211 -30.06 9.01 -11.94
C GLN A 211 -30.95 7.81 -12.26
N LYS A 212 -32.13 7.77 -11.65
CA LYS A 212 -33.18 6.84 -12.10
C LYS A 212 -33.62 7.30 -13.48
N SER A 213 -33.52 6.42 -14.47
CA SER A 213 -34.28 6.59 -15.71
C SER A 213 -35.75 6.46 -15.31
N GLU A 214 -36.47 7.58 -15.23
CA GLU A 214 -37.93 7.54 -15.29
C GLU A 214 -38.28 7.17 -16.73
N GLU A 215 -38.75 5.93 -16.90
CA GLU A 215 -39.38 5.43 -18.12
C GLU A 215 -40.86 5.18 -17.83
#